data_AF-A0A534RAM3-F1
#
_entry.id   AF-A0A534RAM3-F1
#
_cell.length_a   1.000
_cell.length_b   1.000
_cell.length_c   1.000
_cell.angle_alpha   90.00
_cell.angle_beta   90.00
_cell.angle_gamma   90.00
#
_symmetry.space_group_name_H-M   'P 1'
#
loop_
_entity.id
_entity.type
_entity.pdbx_description
1 polymer ?
#
loop_
_entity_poly.entity_id
_entity_poly.type
_entity_poly.pdbx_seq_one_letter_code
_entity_poly.pdbx_strand_id
1 'polypeptide(L)'
;MHARDHARELGAVRTGLFLASVLCLTEAVGGYLTNSLALVSDAAHVMGDVGALGLTLFALWVGTRPASESKTFGYHRAEILAALVNGVILWVVGILIVLEAWHRLQAPPAVAGPGMLAVALVGLAVNAFVARRLREHQGHSLNLRGAYLHVLSDLLGSIGAAVAGVVIVVGDWRPADALASLLIVGLIVFGSWALVREAVRAGVPDRARHHPDRAREPAGGRAGPLSAGMVTRARDGGPFAREVEHTADLGLEIEAPTLALLFERAGLAMLGLVADLERVEPRTRRPLRVEGEGREELLRDWLQTLVVALGVDGFLACELDVQELSDHAVGGVARGEPFDPSRHELRTEIKGATYHQLAVRETATGWWARVIFDV
;
A
#
# COMPACT_ATOMS: atom_id res chain seq x y z
N MET A 1 4.16 -17.29 15.24
CA MET A 1 3.62 -15.91 15.36
C MET A 1 2.68 -15.61 14.19
N HIS A 2 3.09 -15.89 12.95
CA HIS A 2 2.32 -15.69 11.71
C HIS A 2 0.84 -16.14 11.69
N ALA A 3 0.48 -17.29 12.27
CA ALA A 3 -0.91 -17.75 12.26
C ALA A 3 -1.88 -16.89 13.12
N ARG A 4 -1.38 -16.26 14.19
CA ARG A 4 -2.19 -15.40 15.06
C ARG A 4 -2.41 -14.02 14.45
N ASP A 5 -1.44 -13.52 13.70
CA ASP A 5 -1.53 -12.23 13.01
C ASP A 5 -2.45 -12.33 11.79
N HIS A 6 -2.35 -13.41 11.02
CA HIS A 6 -3.25 -13.67 9.89
C HIS A 6 -4.72 -13.84 10.32
N ALA A 7 -4.97 -14.50 11.45
CA ALA A 7 -6.32 -14.65 12.00
C ALA A 7 -6.91 -13.31 12.48
N ARG A 8 -6.07 -12.41 13.01
CA ARG A 8 -6.49 -11.05 13.43
C ARG A 8 -6.81 -10.17 12.21
N GLU A 9 -5.98 -10.22 11.17
CA GLU A 9 -6.22 -9.51 9.90
C GLU A 9 -7.52 -9.98 9.24
N LEU A 10 -7.73 -11.29 9.13
CA LEU A 10 -8.98 -11.86 8.60
C LEU A 10 -10.21 -11.41 9.41
N GLY A 11 -10.10 -11.36 10.74
CA GLY A 11 -11.18 -10.88 11.62
C GLY A 11 -11.51 -9.40 11.38
N ALA A 12 -10.49 -8.56 11.23
CA ALA A 12 -10.65 -7.14 10.96
C ALA A 12 -11.29 -6.89 9.58
N VAL A 13 -10.78 -7.54 8.52
CA VAL A 13 -11.31 -7.40 7.15
C VAL A 13 -12.76 -7.87 7.06
N ARG A 14 -13.11 -9.00 7.70
CA ARG A 14 -14.50 -9.49 7.73
C ARG A 14 -15.44 -8.53 8.46
N THR A 15 -15.00 -7.98 9.58
CA THR A 15 -15.79 -7.03 10.36
C THR A 15 -16.00 -5.74 9.55
N GLY A 16 -14.94 -5.22 8.93
CA GLY A 16 -15.01 -4.06 8.05
C GLY A 16 -15.96 -4.30 6.87
N LEU A 17 -15.82 -5.43 6.17
CA LEU A 17 -16.68 -5.81 5.05
C LEU A 17 -18.16 -5.88 5.46
N PHE A 18 -18.45 -6.49 6.61
CA PHE A 18 -19.81 -6.57 7.14
C PHE A 18 -20.40 -5.19 7.42
N LEU A 19 -19.66 -4.34 8.15
CA LEU A 19 -20.12 -2.99 8.49
C LEU A 19 -20.34 -2.13 7.23
N ALA A 20 -19.38 -2.12 6.30
CA ALA A 20 -19.49 -1.38 5.04
C ALA A 20 -20.67 -1.88 4.19
N SER A 21 -20.89 -3.19 4.13
CA SER A 21 -22.02 -3.76 3.39
C SER A 21 -23.37 -3.37 3.99
N VAL A 22 -23.49 -3.37 5.33
CA VAL A 22 -24.71 -2.93 6.02
C VAL A 22 -24.96 -1.44 5.79
N LEU A 23 -23.91 -0.61 5.87
CA LEU A 23 -24.02 0.82 5.62
C LEU A 23 -24.43 1.12 4.18
N CYS A 24 -23.74 0.54 3.20
CA CYS A 24 -24.05 0.67 1.77
C CYS A 24 -25.50 0.27 1.47
N LEU A 25 -25.98 -0.84 2.03
CA LEU A 25 -27.38 -1.25 1.84
C LEU A 25 -28.36 -0.26 2.48
N THR A 26 -28.04 0.24 3.69
CA THR A 26 -28.87 1.23 4.39
C THR A 26 -28.99 2.53 3.60
N GLU A 27 -27.88 3.01 3.04
CA GLU A 27 -27.83 4.22 2.23
C GLU A 27 -28.48 4.02 0.85
N ALA A 28 -28.27 2.88 0.20
CA ALA A 28 -28.89 2.58 -1.09
C ALA A 28 -30.41 2.48 -0.97
N VAL A 29 -30.90 1.75 0.04
CA VAL A 29 -32.33 1.64 0.33
C VAL A 29 -32.89 2.98 0.79
N GLY A 30 -32.18 3.68 1.67
CA GLY A 30 -32.55 5.02 2.15
C GLY A 30 -32.65 6.04 1.01
N GLY A 31 -31.68 6.06 0.09
CA GLY A 31 -31.66 6.90 -1.08
C GLY A 31 -32.81 6.61 -2.04
N TYR A 32 -33.09 5.33 -2.28
CA TYR A 32 -34.25 4.93 -3.09
C TYR A 32 -35.58 5.37 -2.46
N LEU A 33 -35.79 5.06 -1.17
CA LEU A 33 -37.05 5.37 -0.47
C LEU A 33 -37.28 6.88 -0.29
N THR A 34 -36.20 7.66 -0.16
CA THR A 34 -36.26 9.11 0.01
C THR A 34 -36.15 9.86 -1.31
N ASN A 35 -35.92 9.16 -2.41
CA ASN A 35 -35.55 9.72 -3.71
C ASN A 35 -34.35 10.69 -3.63
N SER A 36 -33.41 10.44 -2.71
CA SER A 36 -32.20 11.25 -2.53
C SER A 36 -31.07 10.70 -3.38
N LEU A 37 -30.56 11.53 -4.30
CA LEU A 37 -29.38 11.19 -5.08
C LEU A 37 -28.12 11.27 -4.22
N ALA A 38 -28.09 12.11 -3.18
CA ALA A 38 -26.92 12.24 -2.31
C ALA A 38 -26.66 10.93 -1.54
N LEU A 39 -27.71 10.30 -0.99
CA LEU A 39 -27.60 9.00 -0.32
C LEU A 39 -27.21 7.87 -1.30
N VAL A 40 -27.73 7.89 -2.53
CA VAL A 40 -27.31 6.93 -3.56
C VAL A 40 -25.84 7.14 -3.92
N SER A 41 -25.36 8.39 -3.94
CA SER A 41 -23.97 8.74 -4.21
C SER A 41 -23.03 8.26 -3.09
N ASP A 42 -23.42 8.44 -1.84
CA ASP A 42 -22.68 7.94 -0.66
C ASP A 42 -22.66 6.39 -0.68
N ALA A 43 -23.80 5.76 -0.96
CA ALA A 43 -23.88 4.30 -1.10
C ALA A 43 -22.95 3.75 -2.20
N ALA A 44 -22.84 4.47 -3.32
CA ALA A 44 -21.93 4.13 -4.41
C ALA A 44 -20.46 4.26 -4.00
N HIS A 45 -20.12 5.26 -3.18
CA HIS A 45 -18.78 5.39 -2.59
C HIS A 45 -18.45 4.18 -1.71
N VAL A 46 -19.33 3.87 -0.74
CA VAL A 46 -19.17 2.76 0.20
C VAL A 46 -19.18 1.40 -0.52
N MET A 47 -19.93 1.27 -1.63
CA MET A 47 -19.88 0.07 -2.48
C MET A 47 -18.46 -0.18 -3.03
N GLY A 48 -17.73 0.89 -3.36
CA GLY A 48 -16.33 0.80 -3.75
C GLY A 48 -15.45 0.16 -2.68
N ASP A 49 -15.70 0.51 -1.42
CA ASP A 49 -14.99 -0.03 -0.26
C ASP A 49 -15.35 -1.49 0.01
N VAL A 50 -16.63 -1.84 -0.13
CA VAL A 50 -17.10 -3.24 -0.07
C VAL A 50 -16.38 -4.07 -1.14
N GLY A 51 -16.25 -3.55 -2.36
CA GLY A 51 -15.50 -4.19 -3.44
C GLY A 51 -14.02 -4.39 -3.09
N ALA A 52 -13.36 -3.36 -2.57
CA ALA A 52 -11.96 -3.41 -2.16
C ALA A 52 -11.73 -4.41 -1.02
N LEU A 53 -12.52 -4.34 0.07
CA LEU A 53 -12.44 -5.26 1.20
C LEU A 53 -12.79 -6.70 0.81
N GLY A 54 -13.75 -6.88 -0.10
CA GLY A 54 -14.09 -8.18 -0.66
C GLY A 54 -12.93 -8.79 -1.43
N LEU A 55 -12.22 -7.96 -2.22
CA LEU A 55 -11.02 -8.38 -2.94
C LEU A 55 -9.88 -8.73 -1.98
N THR A 56 -9.64 -7.91 -0.95
CA THR A 56 -8.66 -8.21 0.11
C THR A 56 -8.99 -9.53 0.80
N LEU A 57 -10.26 -9.77 1.15
CA LEU A 57 -10.68 -11.02 1.78
C LEU A 57 -10.49 -12.23 0.85
N PHE A 58 -10.77 -12.06 -0.45
CA PHE A 58 -10.52 -13.08 -1.45
C PHE A 58 -9.03 -13.40 -1.59
N ALA A 59 -8.17 -12.38 -1.64
CA ALA A 59 -6.71 -12.54 -1.70
C ALA A 59 -6.17 -13.29 -0.47
N LEU A 60 -6.61 -12.90 0.73
CA LEU A 60 -6.25 -13.59 1.98
C LEU A 60 -6.73 -15.05 1.97
N TRP A 61 -7.97 -15.31 1.59
CA TRP A 61 -8.51 -16.67 1.50
C TRP A 61 -7.73 -17.54 0.52
N VAL A 62 -7.39 -17.00 -0.65
CA VAL A 62 -6.55 -17.67 -1.64
C VAL A 62 -5.16 -17.98 -1.06
N GLY A 63 -4.56 -17.06 -0.33
CA GLY A 63 -3.25 -17.23 0.32
C GLY A 63 -3.21 -18.36 1.36
N THR A 64 -4.37 -18.79 1.88
CA THR A 64 -4.45 -19.94 2.79
C THR A 64 -4.46 -21.31 2.09
N ARG A 65 -4.49 -21.36 0.75
CA ARG A 65 -4.48 -22.63 -0.01
C ARG A 65 -3.05 -23.18 -0.16
N PRO A 66 -2.85 -24.51 -0.12
CA PRO A 66 -1.53 -25.12 -0.30
C PRO A 66 -0.94 -24.76 -1.66
N ALA A 67 0.35 -24.41 -1.68
CA ALA A 67 1.07 -24.04 -2.89
C ALA A 67 1.03 -25.18 -3.92
N SER A 68 0.59 -24.88 -5.14
CA SER A 68 0.57 -25.82 -6.27
C SER A 68 1.67 -25.43 -7.25
N GLU A 69 2.50 -26.40 -7.65
CA GLU A 69 3.69 -26.24 -8.52
C GLU A 69 3.41 -25.61 -9.90
N SER A 70 2.14 -25.48 -10.31
CA SER A 70 1.74 -24.91 -11.61
C SER A 70 1.23 -23.45 -11.56
N LYS A 71 1.24 -22.79 -10.39
CA LYS A 71 0.69 -21.43 -10.20
C LYS A 71 1.66 -20.57 -9.37
N THR A 72 2.86 -20.36 -9.88
CA THR A 72 3.96 -19.61 -9.22
C THR A 72 3.68 -18.11 -9.11
N PHE A 73 2.82 -17.57 -9.98
CA PHE A 73 2.26 -16.23 -9.78
C PHE A 73 1.07 -16.37 -8.83
N GLY A 74 1.24 -15.93 -7.57
CA GLY A 74 0.10 -15.57 -6.72
C GLY A 74 -0.90 -14.70 -7.50
N TYR A 75 -2.15 -14.64 -7.03
CA TYR A 75 -3.28 -14.05 -7.75
C TYR A 75 -3.19 -12.53 -7.97
N HIS A 76 -2.01 -11.93 -7.84
CA HIS A 76 -1.71 -10.51 -7.97
C HIS A 76 -2.22 -9.90 -9.29
N ARG A 77 -2.11 -10.61 -10.43
CA ARG A 77 -2.71 -10.15 -11.70
C ARG A 77 -4.23 -10.09 -11.65
N ALA A 78 -4.87 -11.02 -10.94
CA ALA A 78 -6.32 -11.03 -10.75
C ALA A 78 -6.76 -9.94 -9.76
N GLU A 79 -5.92 -9.63 -8.76
CA GLU A 79 -6.13 -8.53 -7.81
C GLU A 79 -6.08 -7.17 -8.51
N ILE A 80 -5.04 -6.91 -9.31
CA ILE A 80 -4.95 -5.68 -10.11
C ILE A 80 -6.14 -5.56 -11.07
N LEU A 81 -6.52 -6.64 -11.75
CA LEU A 81 -7.68 -6.63 -12.66
C LEU A 81 -8.99 -6.37 -11.93
N ALA A 82 -9.19 -6.96 -10.74
CA ALA A 82 -10.38 -6.75 -9.94
C ALA A 82 -10.47 -5.32 -9.39
N ALA A 83 -9.34 -4.76 -8.93
CA ALA A 83 -9.25 -3.36 -8.52
C ALA A 83 -9.55 -2.42 -9.71
N LEU A 84 -9.05 -2.73 -10.90
CA LEU A 84 -9.35 -1.98 -12.13
C LEU A 84 -10.84 -2.02 -12.47
N VAL A 85 -11.46 -3.21 -12.43
CA VAL A 85 -12.90 -3.38 -12.69
C VAL A 85 -13.72 -2.58 -11.67
N ASN A 86 -13.36 -2.63 -10.38
CA ASN A 86 -14.01 -1.84 -9.33
C ASN A 86 -13.92 -0.34 -9.61
N GLY A 87 -12.73 0.16 -9.97
CA GLY A 87 -12.51 1.56 -10.33
C GLY A 87 -13.33 2.00 -11.53
N VAL A 88 -13.39 1.19 -12.60
CA VAL A 88 -14.21 1.47 -13.79
C VAL A 88 -15.71 1.54 -13.44
N ILE A 89 -16.20 0.61 -12.61
CA ILE A 89 -17.59 0.61 -12.17
C ILE A 89 -17.91 1.91 -11.42
N LEU A 90 -17.06 2.32 -10.47
CA LEU A 90 -17.24 3.56 -9.71
C LEU A 90 -17.23 4.80 -10.61
N TRP A 91 -16.38 4.83 -11.64
CA TRP A 91 -16.34 5.93 -12.60
C TRP A 91 -17.61 6.00 -13.44
N VAL A 92 -18.10 4.86 -13.94
CA VAL A 92 -19.36 4.80 -14.69
C VAL A 92 -20.51 5.27 -13.81
N VAL A 93 -20.60 4.78 -12.57
CA VAL A 93 -21.63 5.19 -11.61
C VAL A 93 -21.52 6.69 -11.30
N GLY A 94 -20.31 7.22 -11.09
CA GLY A 94 -20.06 8.64 -10.87
C GLY A 94 -20.53 9.51 -12.03
N ILE A 95 -20.28 9.10 -13.29
CA ILE A 95 -20.79 9.80 -14.47
C ILE A 95 -22.32 9.81 -14.49
N LEU A 96 -22.96 8.67 -14.22
CA LEU A 96 -24.42 8.58 -14.16
C LEU A 96 -25.01 9.50 -13.08
N ILE A 97 -24.38 9.55 -11.90
CA ILE A 97 -24.77 10.46 -10.82
C ILE A 97 -24.64 11.92 -11.26
N VAL A 98 -23.55 12.30 -11.94
CA VAL A 98 -23.36 13.68 -12.42
C VAL A 98 -24.44 14.07 -13.43
N LEU A 99 -24.77 13.17 -14.37
CA LEU A 99 -25.83 13.39 -15.36
C LEU A 99 -27.20 13.55 -14.69
N GLU A 100 -27.52 12.69 -13.73
CA GLU A 100 -28.77 12.77 -12.97
C GLU A 100 -28.82 14.02 -12.08
N ALA A 101 -27.73 14.39 -11.42
CA ALA A 101 -27.63 15.61 -10.63
C ALA A 101 -27.86 16.85 -11.51
N TRP A 102 -27.28 16.89 -12.70
CA TRP A 102 -27.50 17.98 -13.67
C TRP A 102 -28.97 18.09 -14.10
N HIS A 103 -29.65 16.96 -14.31
CA HIS A 103 -31.08 16.95 -14.60
C HIS A 103 -31.90 17.46 -13.40
N ARG A 104 -31.59 16.98 -12.18
CA ARG A 104 -32.28 17.38 -10.95
C ARG A 104 -32.08 18.86 -10.60
N LEU A 105 -30.96 19.48 -10.99
CA LEU A 105 -30.78 20.92 -10.83
C LEU A 105 -31.74 21.74 -11.69
N GLN A 106 -32.12 21.24 -12.87
CA GLN A 106 -33.07 21.91 -13.77
C GLN A 106 -34.53 21.65 -13.36
N ALA A 107 -34.83 20.45 -12.89
CA ALA A 107 -36.15 20.04 -12.44
C ALA A 107 -36.05 19.27 -11.10
N PRO A 108 -35.98 19.97 -9.96
CA PRO A 108 -35.79 19.32 -8.66
C PRO A 108 -36.97 18.41 -8.29
N PRO A 109 -36.75 17.08 -8.18
CA PRO A 109 -37.82 16.17 -7.78
C PRO A 109 -38.09 16.31 -6.28
N ALA A 110 -39.22 15.77 -5.82
CA ALA A 110 -39.48 15.66 -4.39
C ALA A 110 -38.47 14.70 -3.74
N VAL A 111 -37.81 15.18 -2.68
CA VAL A 111 -36.90 14.39 -1.84
C VAL A 111 -37.47 14.38 -0.43
N ALA A 112 -37.57 13.19 0.18
CA ALA A 112 -38.08 13.05 1.54
C ALA A 112 -37.01 13.48 2.56
N GLY A 113 -36.84 14.80 2.73
CA GLY A 113 -35.82 15.43 3.57
C GLY A 113 -35.66 14.82 4.98
N PRO A 114 -36.72 14.57 5.75
CA PRO A 114 -36.60 13.97 7.07
C PRO A 114 -35.99 12.57 7.05
N GLY A 115 -36.39 11.73 6.09
CA GLY A 115 -35.84 10.39 5.92
C GLY A 115 -34.39 10.43 5.44
N MET A 116 -34.08 11.33 4.51
CA MET A 116 -32.72 11.56 4.02
C MET A 116 -31.78 11.97 5.17
N LEU A 117 -32.21 12.94 5.98
CA LEU A 117 -31.46 13.42 7.14
C LEU A 117 -31.24 12.31 8.18
N ALA A 118 -32.26 11.50 8.46
CA ALA A 118 -32.13 10.39 9.41
C ALA A 118 -31.06 9.38 8.98
N VAL A 119 -31.06 8.98 7.70
CA VAL A 119 -30.05 8.05 7.16
C VAL A 119 -28.66 8.69 7.16
N ALA A 120 -28.53 9.94 6.71
CA ALA A 120 -27.26 10.65 6.70
C ALA A 120 -26.65 10.81 8.10
N LEU A 121 -27.48 11.04 9.12
CA LEU A 121 -27.03 11.13 10.51
C LEU A 121 -26.56 9.78 11.07
N VAL A 122 -27.16 8.67 10.64
CA VAL A 122 -26.69 7.32 11.00
C VAL A 122 -25.32 7.07 10.39
N GLY A 123 -25.14 7.33 9.09
CA GLY A 123 -23.84 7.20 8.43
C GLY A 123 -22.77 8.09 9.08
N LEU A 124 -23.11 9.35 9.34
CA LEU A 124 -22.24 10.30 10.04
C LEU A 124 -21.82 9.80 11.43
N ALA A 125 -22.74 9.25 12.21
CA ALA A 125 -22.45 8.73 13.55
C ALA A 125 -21.51 7.52 13.51
N VAL A 126 -21.73 6.59 12.57
CA VAL A 126 -20.88 5.42 12.35
C VAL A 126 -19.47 5.85 11.94
N ASN A 127 -19.35 6.70 10.93
CA ASN A 127 -18.06 7.17 10.44
C ASN A 127 -17.32 8.02 11.47
N ALA A 128 -18.03 8.82 12.27
CA ALA A 128 -17.43 9.57 13.37
C ALA A 128 -16.88 8.66 14.48
N PHE A 129 -17.61 7.59 14.82
CA PHE A 129 -17.13 6.60 15.78
C PHE A 129 -15.86 5.92 15.28
N VAL A 130 -15.84 5.47 14.03
CA VAL A 130 -14.68 4.83 13.39
C VAL A 130 -13.50 5.79 13.30
N ALA A 131 -13.71 7.03 12.86
CA ALA A 131 -12.67 8.06 12.77
C ALA A 131 -12.01 8.35 14.12
N ARG A 132 -12.79 8.39 15.22
CA ARG A 132 -12.25 8.61 16.57
C ARG A 132 -11.33 7.46 16.99
N ARG A 133 -11.74 6.22 16.75
CA ARG A 133 -10.92 5.03 17.05
C ARG A 133 -9.60 5.02 16.26
N LEU A 134 -9.66 5.37 14.98
CA LEU A 134 -8.48 5.45 14.11
C LEU A 134 -7.55 6.60 14.48
N ARG A 135 -8.10 7.77 14.85
CA ARG A 135 -7.32 8.96 15.25
C ARG A 135 -6.38 8.68 16.42
N GLU A 136 -6.80 7.84 17.36
CA GLU A 136 -6.00 7.45 18.54
C GLU A 136 -4.75 6.62 18.16
N HIS A 137 -4.75 5.99 16.98
CA HIS A 137 -3.70 5.03 16.58
C HIS A 137 -2.98 5.40 15.27
N GLN A 138 -3.43 6.41 14.53
CA GLN A 138 -2.89 6.78 13.20
C GLN A 138 -1.43 7.24 13.19
N GLY A 139 -0.87 7.68 14.33
CA GLY A 139 0.52 8.16 14.42
C GLY A 139 1.57 7.05 14.31
N HIS A 140 1.14 5.79 14.38
CA HIS A 140 2.01 4.63 14.45
C HIS A 140 2.19 3.87 13.13
N SER A 141 1.36 4.12 12.11
CA SER A 141 1.53 3.48 10.79
C SER A 141 0.89 4.28 9.66
N LEU A 142 1.51 4.22 8.48
CA LEU A 142 0.98 4.83 7.26
C LEU A 142 -0.35 4.20 6.83
N ASN A 143 -0.53 2.89 7.06
CA ASN A 143 -1.80 2.19 6.82
C ASN A 143 -2.94 2.73 7.69
N LEU A 144 -2.71 2.98 8.97
CA LEU A 144 -3.74 3.57 9.86
C LEU A 144 -4.01 5.03 9.50
N ARG A 145 -3.00 5.77 9.07
CA ARG A 145 -3.18 7.13 8.53
C ARG A 145 -4.01 7.12 7.24
N GLY A 146 -3.77 6.18 6.33
CA GLY A 146 -4.55 5.98 5.11
C GLY A 146 -6.01 5.66 5.42
N ALA A 147 -6.25 4.68 6.31
CA ALA A 147 -7.60 4.34 6.76
C ALA A 147 -8.30 5.51 7.46
N TYR A 148 -7.58 6.32 8.25
CA TYR A 148 -8.14 7.51 8.87
C TYR A 148 -8.55 8.58 7.84
N LEU A 149 -7.72 8.83 6.82
CA LEU A 149 -8.02 9.77 5.74
C LEU A 149 -9.20 9.30 4.89
N HIS A 150 -9.32 7.99 4.67
CA HIS A 150 -10.48 7.38 4.01
C HIS A 150 -11.77 7.68 4.76
N VAL A 151 -11.82 7.34 6.05
CA VAL A 151 -13.02 7.58 6.88
C VAL A 151 -13.34 9.08 7.00
N LEU A 152 -12.34 9.96 6.87
CA LEU A 152 -12.56 11.39 6.79
C LEU A 152 -13.28 11.81 5.49
N SER A 153 -13.01 11.12 4.36
CA SER A 153 -13.77 11.28 3.11
C SER A 153 -15.23 10.87 3.30
N ASP A 154 -15.48 9.72 3.92
CA ASP A 154 -16.84 9.24 4.22
C ASP A 154 -17.59 10.23 5.12
N LEU A 155 -16.91 10.77 6.14
CA LEU A 155 -17.44 11.82 7.00
C LEU A 155 -17.85 13.07 6.21
N LEU A 156 -17.02 13.52 5.25
CA LEU A 156 -17.34 14.68 4.42
C LEU A 156 -18.57 14.41 3.53
N GLY A 157 -18.70 13.19 2.99
CA GLY A 157 -19.86 12.75 2.23
C GLY A 157 -21.14 12.79 3.08
N SER A 158 -21.12 12.14 4.24
CA SER A 158 -22.26 12.10 5.17
C SER A 158 -22.60 13.48 5.73
N ILE A 159 -21.62 14.37 5.98
CA ILE A 159 -21.87 15.77 6.34
C ILE A 159 -22.58 16.51 5.21
N GLY A 160 -22.11 16.34 3.97
CA GLY A 160 -22.74 16.94 2.79
C GLY A 160 -24.21 16.53 2.65
N ALA A 161 -24.49 15.23 2.78
CA ALA A 161 -25.85 14.69 2.76
C ALA A 161 -26.69 15.20 3.95
N ALA A 162 -26.14 15.25 5.17
CA ALA A 162 -26.86 15.74 6.34
C ALA A 162 -27.22 17.24 6.21
N VAL A 163 -26.28 18.07 5.73
CA VAL A 163 -26.51 19.50 5.48
C VAL A 163 -27.59 19.67 4.42
N ALA A 164 -27.54 18.91 3.32
CA ALA A 164 -28.60 18.93 2.31
C ALA A 164 -29.96 18.52 2.89
N GLY A 165 -29.99 17.48 3.71
CA GLY A 165 -31.20 17.05 4.43
C GLY A 165 -31.79 18.16 5.30
N VAL A 166 -30.97 18.86 6.10
CA VAL A 166 -31.41 20.00 6.92
C VAL A 166 -31.99 21.11 6.05
N VAL A 167 -31.31 21.47 4.96
CA VAL A 167 -31.75 22.54 4.07
C VAL A 167 -33.08 22.21 3.38
N ILE A 168 -33.29 20.95 3.00
CA ILE A 168 -34.56 20.47 2.44
C ILE A 168 -35.67 20.49 3.49
N VAL A 169 -35.39 20.04 4.72
CA VAL A 169 -36.39 20.00 5.80
C VAL A 169 -36.84 21.41 6.20
N VAL A 170 -35.91 22.37 6.31
CA VAL A 170 -36.20 23.72 6.79
C VAL A 170 -36.72 24.64 5.68
N GLY A 171 -36.16 24.53 4.47
CA GLY A 171 -36.39 25.48 3.39
C GLY A 171 -37.02 24.92 2.12
N ASP A 172 -37.30 23.61 2.06
CA ASP A 172 -37.76 22.90 0.84
C ASP A 172 -36.86 23.14 -0.38
N TRP A 173 -35.59 23.51 -0.16
CA TRP A 173 -34.63 23.78 -1.24
C TRP A 173 -33.99 22.48 -1.72
N ARG A 174 -34.76 21.77 -2.55
CA ARG A 174 -34.44 20.46 -3.15
C ARG A 174 -33.16 20.40 -3.99
N PRO A 175 -32.67 21.47 -4.65
CA PRO A 175 -31.37 21.45 -5.32
C PRO A 175 -30.19 21.07 -4.40
N ALA A 176 -30.34 21.20 -3.07
CA ALA A 176 -29.33 20.79 -2.11
C ALA A 176 -28.90 19.31 -2.27
N ASP A 177 -29.85 18.41 -2.57
CA ASP A 177 -29.57 16.98 -2.78
C ASP A 177 -28.63 16.76 -3.99
N ALA A 178 -28.91 17.42 -5.11
CA ALA A 178 -28.10 17.33 -6.32
C ALA A 178 -26.69 17.92 -6.10
N LEU A 179 -26.59 19.05 -5.39
CA LEU A 179 -25.30 19.65 -5.05
C LEU A 179 -24.46 18.78 -4.11
N ALA A 180 -25.08 18.16 -3.10
CA ALA A 180 -24.40 17.21 -2.22
C ALA A 180 -23.92 15.97 -2.99
N SER A 181 -24.72 15.48 -3.94
CA SER A 181 -24.34 14.37 -4.83
C SER A 181 -23.09 14.70 -5.64
N LEU A 182 -23.02 15.91 -6.22
CA LEU A 182 -21.86 16.37 -6.98
C LEU A 182 -20.61 16.52 -6.10
N LEU A 183 -20.77 16.98 -4.86
CA LEU A 183 -19.69 17.01 -3.87
C LEU A 183 -19.14 15.60 -3.63
N ILE A 184 -20.02 14.62 -3.35
CA ILE A 184 -19.64 13.23 -3.06
C ILE A 184 -18.93 12.61 -4.27
N VAL A 185 -19.45 12.80 -5.50
CA VAL A 185 -18.74 12.32 -6.70
C VAL A 185 -17.38 12.98 -6.86
N GLY A 186 -17.26 14.27 -6.52
CA GLY A 186 -15.96 14.94 -6.48
C GLY A 186 -14.96 14.28 -5.52
N LEU A 187 -15.42 13.84 -4.35
CA LEU A 187 -14.60 13.08 -3.39
C LEU A 187 -14.19 11.71 -3.95
N ILE A 188 -15.12 10.97 -4.58
CA ILE A 188 -14.83 9.68 -5.24
C ILE A 188 -13.75 9.84 -6.33
N VAL A 189 -13.89 10.84 -7.19
CA VAL A 189 -12.93 11.10 -8.28
C VAL A 189 -11.57 11.52 -7.71
N PHE A 190 -11.54 12.39 -6.70
CA PHE A 190 -10.29 12.80 -6.07
C PHE A 190 -9.57 11.62 -5.39
N GLY A 191 -10.31 10.79 -4.62
CA GLY A 191 -9.76 9.62 -3.95
C GLY A 191 -9.26 8.55 -4.93
N SER A 192 -9.96 8.33 -6.04
CA SER A 192 -9.57 7.34 -7.05
C SER A 192 -8.49 7.81 -8.04
N TRP A 193 -8.11 9.10 -8.02
CA TRP A 193 -7.14 9.66 -8.96
C TRP A 193 -5.76 9.00 -8.92
N ALA A 194 -5.26 8.68 -7.71
CA ALA A 194 -3.98 8.02 -7.54
C ALA A 194 -3.96 6.63 -8.20
N LEU A 195 -5.00 5.83 -7.94
CA LEU A 195 -5.18 4.48 -8.49
C LEU A 195 -5.31 4.48 -10.01
N VAL A 196 -6.07 5.42 -10.57
CA VAL A 196 -6.24 5.53 -12.03
C VAL A 196 -4.93 5.92 -12.71
N ARG A 197 -4.16 6.83 -12.11
CA ARG A 197 -2.86 7.23 -12.65
C ARG A 197 -1.88 6.05 -12.69
N GLU A 198 -1.88 5.21 -11.66
CA GLU A 198 -1.08 3.98 -11.61
C GLU A 198 -1.53 2.95 -12.65
N ALA A 199 -2.84 2.71 -12.78
CA ALA A 199 -3.40 1.80 -13.77
C ALA A 199 -3.10 2.24 -15.22
N VAL A 200 -3.19 3.54 -15.50
CA VAL A 200 -2.85 4.10 -16.83
C VAL A 200 -1.35 3.96 -17.11
N ARG A 201 -0.48 4.21 -16.12
CA ARG A 201 0.98 3.99 -16.28
C ARG A 201 1.31 2.53 -16.56
N ALA A 202 0.64 1.60 -15.88
CA ALA A 202 0.81 0.16 -16.12
C ALA A 202 0.22 -0.30 -17.47
N GLY A 203 -0.81 0.39 -17.97
CA GLY A 203 -1.53 0.05 -19.20
C GLY A 203 -0.98 0.67 -20.49
N VAL A 204 -0.16 1.72 -20.41
CA VAL A 204 0.58 2.25 -21.57
C VAL A 204 1.76 1.33 -21.84
N PRO A 205 1.78 0.55 -22.94
CA PRO A 205 2.95 -0.23 -23.30
C PRO A 205 4.08 0.77 -23.55
N ASP A 206 5.15 0.68 -22.77
CA ASP A 206 6.38 1.42 -23.04
C ASP A 206 6.92 0.96 -24.40
N ARG A 207 6.55 1.68 -25.47
CA ARG A 207 7.06 1.48 -26.83
C ARG A 207 8.45 2.10 -26.96
N ALA A 208 9.34 1.80 -26.03
CA ALA A 208 10.78 2.00 -26.12
C ALA A 208 11.41 1.35 -24.88
N ARG A 209 11.60 0.03 -24.84
CA ARG A 209 12.89 -0.57 -25.21
C ARG A 209 12.72 -2.07 -25.41
N HIS A 210 12.44 -2.49 -26.64
CA HIS A 210 12.92 -3.79 -27.08
C HIS A 210 14.45 -3.67 -27.24
N HIS A 211 15.19 -4.06 -26.21
CA HIS A 211 16.57 -4.50 -26.43
C HIS A 211 16.49 -6.01 -26.65
N PRO A 212 16.79 -6.52 -27.86
CA PRO A 212 16.74 -7.94 -28.12
C PRO A 212 17.78 -8.64 -27.24
N ASP A 213 17.41 -9.84 -26.80
CA ASP A 213 18.26 -10.82 -26.14
C ASP A 213 19.73 -10.69 -26.56
N ARG A 214 20.54 -10.25 -25.61
CA ARG A 214 21.94 -10.63 -25.57
C ARG A 214 22.16 -11.39 -24.29
N ALA A 215 22.14 -12.72 -24.43
CA ALA A 215 23.02 -13.57 -23.65
C ALA A 215 24.41 -12.93 -23.66
N ARG A 216 24.76 -12.28 -22.56
CA ARG A 216 26.10 -11.80 -22.28
C ARG A 216 26.52 -12.44 -20.98
N GLU A 217 27.53 -13.27 -21.09
CA GLU A 217 28.45 -13.60 -20.02
C GLU A 217 28.78 -12.35 -19.18
N PRO A 218 29.06 -12.49 -17.88
CA PRO A 218 29.40 -11.37 -17.01
C PRO A 218 30.72 -10.77 -17.50
N ALA A 219 30.61 -9.69 -18.27
CA ALA A 219 31.74 -8.86 -18.61
C ALA A 219 32.28 -8.25 -17.31
N GLY A 220 33.55 -8.50 -17.00
CA GLY A 220 34.28 -7.97 -15.85
C GLY A 220 34.41 -6.44 -15.87
N GLY A 221 33.29 -5.74 -15.65
CA GLY A 221 33.21 -4.31 -15.52
C GLY A 221 33.07 -3.93 -14.04
N ARG A 222 34.04 -3.18 -13.53
CA ARG A 222 33.97 -2.54 -12.21
C ARG A 222 32.63 -1.80 -12.03
N ALA A 223 32.03 -1.96 -10.85
CA ALA A 223 30.80 -1.29 -10.43
C ALA A 223 30.82 0.23 -10.77
N GLY A 224 29.76 0.70 -11.43
CA GLY A 224 29.51 2.12 -11.64
C GLY A 224 29.03 2.79 -10.35
N PRO A 225 29.21 4.12 -10.20
CA PRO A 225 28.85 4.82 -8.97
C PRO A 225 27.33 4.78 -8.71
N LEU A 226 26.99 4.66 -7.42
CA LEU A 226 25.63 4.87 -6.90
C LEU A 226 25.11 6.26 -7.29
N SER A 227 23.79 6.40 -7.47
CA SER A 227 23.17 7.72 -7.64
C SER A 227 23.55 8.60 -6.44
N ALA A 228 23.84 9.88 -6.69
CA ALA A 228 24.48 10.81 -5.73
C ALA A 228 23.74 11.04 -4.40
N GLY A 229 22.59 10.39 -4.17
CA GLY A 229 21.82 10.46 -2.93
C GLY A 229 22.02 9.28 -1.97
N MET A 230 22.64 8.18 -2.36
CA MET A 230 22.71 6.96 -1.54
C MET A 230 24.02 6.89 -0.75
N VAL A 231 23.99 7.38 0.50
CA VAL A 231 25.14 7.39 1.40
C VAL A 231 24.96 6.33 2.48
N THR A 232 25.90 5.37 2.55
CA THR A 232 25.83 4.23 3.47
C THR A 232 27.14 4.09 4.25
N ARG A 233 27.10 3.56 5.48
CA ARG A 233 28.29 3.27 6.31
C ARG A 233 28.82 1.85 6.10
N ALA A 234 29.02 1.43 4.84
CA ALA A 234 29.67 0.14 4.60
C ALA A 234 31.13 0.14 5.12
N ARG A 235 31.53 -0.95 5.78
CA ARG A 235 32.80 -1.08 6.50
C ARG A 235 34.07 -0.94 5.63
N ASP A 236 33.96 -1.16 4.32
CA ASP A 236 35.10 -1.30 3.42
C ASP A 236 35.24 -0.19 2.35
N GLY A 237 34.33 0.78 2.32
CA GLY A 237 34.41 1.98 1.48
C GLY A 237 34.31 1.75 -0.04
N GLY A 238 33.64 2.67 -0.74
CA GLY A 238 33.43 2.64 -2.20
C GLY A 238 32.04 2.14 -2.63
N PRO A 239 31.63 2.34 -3.91
CA PRO A 239 30.33 1.91 -4.40
C PRO A 239 30.27 0.39 -4.54
N PHE A 240 29.28 -0.25 -3.90
CA PHE A 240 29.12 -1.71 -3.86
C PHE A 240 27.76 -2.20 -4.33
N ALA A 241 26.85 -1.28 -4.67
CA ALA A 241 25.53 -1.59 -5.19
C ALA A 241 25.21 -0.70 -6.39
N ARG A 242 24.26 -1.13 -7.23
CA ARG A 242 23.73 -0.39 -8.36
C ARG A 242 22.22 -0.45 -8.37
N GLU A 243 21.58 0.70 -8.52
CA GLU A 243 20.14 0.79 -8.75
C GLU A 243 19.78 0.37 -10.17
N VAL A 244 18.78 -0.49 -10.31
CA VAL A 244 18.24 -0.94 -11.58
C VAL A 244 16.83 -0.41 -11.72
N GLU A 245 16.60 0.36 -12.79
CA GLU A 245 15.30 0.93 -13.10
C GLU A 245 14.35 -0.21 -13.53
N HIS A 246 13.33 -0.49 -12.72
CA HIS A 246 12.27 -1.44 -13.02
C HIS A 246 10.90 -0.75 -12.92
N THR A 247 9.91 -1.28 -13.64
CA THR A 247 8.64 -0.62 -14.03
C THR A 247 7.62 -0.36 -12.91
N ALA A 248 8.07 -0.16 -11.67
CA ALA A 248 7.36 0.32 -10.46
C ALA A 248 8.18 -0.02 -9.19
N ASP A 249 9.06 -1.01 -9.32
CA ASP A 249 9.87 -1.59 -8.26
C ASP A 249 11.31 -1.06 -8.27
N LEU A 250 11.94 -0.98 -7.11
CA LEU A 250 13.37 -0.65 -7.01
C LEU A 250 14.21 -1.92 -7.10
N GLY A 251 15.19 -1.95 -8.00
CA GLY A 251 16.15 -3.05 -8.10
C GLY A 251 17.52 -2.67 -7.55
N LEU A 252 18.16 -3.58 -6.83
CA LEU A 252 19.57 -3.48 -6.45
C LEU A 252 20.37 -4.65 -7.00
N GLU A 253 21.48 -4.34 -7.65
CA GLU A 253 22.58 -5.30 -7.87
C GLU A 253 23.68 -5.01 -6.86
N ILE A 254 24.11 -6.02 -6.10
CA ILE A 254 25.12 -5.89 -5.06
C ILE A 254 26.27 -6.85 -5.37
N GLU A 255 27.49 -6.37 -5.23
CA GLU A 255 28.70 -7.20 -5.31
C GLU A 255 29.40 -7.21 -3.95
N ALA A 256 30.02 -8.32 -3.58
CA ALA A 256 30.82 -8.43 -2.35
C ALA A 256 31.91 -9.51 -2.49
N PRO A 257 33.07 -9.37 -1.84
CA PRO A 257 34.13 -10.39 -1.90
C PRO A 257 33.74 -11.68 -1.14
N THR A 258 32.84 -11.61 -0.17
CA THR A 258 32.35 -12.78 0.59
C THR A 258 30.82 -12.77 0.67
N LEU A 259 30.22 -13.95 0.84
CA LEU A 259 28.77 -14.08 0.96
C LEU A 259 28.22 -13.38 2.21
N ALA A 260 28.95 -13.42 3.33
CA ALA A 260 28.56 -12.70 4.55
C ALA A 260 28.48 -11.18 4.29
N LEU A 261 29.50 -10.63 3.63
CA LEU A 261 29.54 -9.21 3.28
C LEU A 261 28.50 -8.85 2.21
N LEU A 262 28.08 -9.80 1.36
CA LEU A 262 26.96 -9.61 0.43
C LEU A 262 25.66 -9.33 1.18
N PHE A 263 25.38 -10.09 2.24
CA PHE A 263 24.19 -9.91 3.08
C PHE A 263 24.22 -8.59 3.85
N GLU A 264 25.40 -8.21 4.38
CA GLU A 264 25.60 -6.91 5.02
C GLU A 264 25.36 -5.76 4.05
N ARG A 265 25.99 -5.80 2.88
CA ARG A 265 25.86 -4.77 1.83
C ARG A 265 24.45 -4.68 1.29
N ALA A 266 23.78 -5.82 1.07
CA ALA A 266 22.39 -5.84 0.63
C ALA A 266 21.46 -5.15 1.63
N GLY A 267 21.62 -5.45 2.92
CA GLY A 267 20.82 -4.82 3.98
C GLY A 267 21.09 -3.32 4.11
N LEU A 268 22.36 -2.91 4.11
CA LEU A 268 22.74 -1.49 4.16
C LEU A 268 22.29 -0.71 2.92
N ALA A 269 22.36 -1.34 1.74
CA ALA A 269 21.88 -0.72 0.51
C ALA A 269 20.36 -0.54 0.56
N MET A 270 19.60 -1.58 0.92
CA MET A 270 18.14 -1.45 1.07
C MET A 270 17.78 -0.34 2.07
N LEU A 271 18.41 -0.31 3.25
CA LEU A 271 18.14 0.72 4.26
C LEU A 271 18.57 2.13 3.79
N GLY A 272 19.62 2.23 2.98
CA GLY A 272 20.06 3.49 2.36
C GLY A 272 19.09 4.03 1.30
N LEU A 273 18.26 3.18 0.69
CA LEU A 273 17.14 3.62 -0.16
C LEU A 273 15.99 4.20 0.69
N VAL A 274 15.81 3.67 1.91
CA VAL A 274 14.75 4.08 2.83
C VAL A 274 15.09 5.36 3.57
N ALA A 275 16.32 5.50 4.07
CA ALA A 275 16.74 6.63 4.90
C ALA A 275 18.23 6.99 4.73
N ASP A 276 18.60 8.21 5.12
CA ASP A 276 20.00 8.67 5.19
C ASP A 276 20.72 8.05 6.40
N LEU A 277 21.48 6.98 6.16
CA LEU A 277 22.14 6.20 7.23
C LEU A 277 23.29 6.94 7.90
N GLU A 278 23.81 8.03 7.33
CA GLU A 278 24.85 8.83 8.00
C GLU A 278 24.33 9.54 9.25
N ARG A 279 23.02 9.84 9.29
CA ARG A 279 22.38 10.53 10.42
C ARG A 279 22.03 9.60 11.59
N VAL A 280 22.18 8.30 11.39
CA VAL A 280 21.80 7.23 12.31
C VAL A 280 23.01 6.80 13.12
N GLU A 281 22.94 6.83 14.45
CA GLU A 281 24.04 6.44 15.33
C GLU A 281 23.93 4.98 15.79
N PRO A 282 25.05 4.22 15.88
CA PRO A 282 25.04 2.80 16.25
C PRO A 282 24.94 2.60 17.77
N ARG A 283 23.92 3.18 18.41
CA ARG A 283 23.76 3.21 19.88
C ARG A 283 23.25 1.90 20.47
N THR A 284 22.37 1.23 19.75
CA THR A 284 21.68 0.02 20.19
C THR A 284 22.11 -1.15 19.31
N ARG A 285 22.34 -2.32 19.94
CA ARG A 285 22.69 -3.56 19.25
C ARG A 285 21.49 -4.49 19.25
N ARG A 286 21.17 -5.08 18.10
CA ARG A 286 20.06 -6.00 17.93
C ARG A 286 20.55 -7.28 17.24
N PRO A 287 20.43 -8.45 17.89
CA PRO A 287 20.72 -9.72 17.24
C PRO A 287 19.63 -10.03 16.21
N LEU A 288 20.05 -10.50 15.04
CA LEU A 288 19.18 -10.93 13.94
C LEU A 288 19.55 -12.37 13.59
N ARG A 289 18.53 -13.23 13.40
CA ARG A 289 18.71 -14.60 12.95
C ARG A 289 17.56 -14.99 12.04
N VAL A 290 17.90 -15.64 10.94
CA VAL A 290 16.99 -16.09 9.92
C VAL A 290 17.37 -17.52 9.54
N GLU A 291 16.38 -18.36 9.35
CA GLU A 291 16.50 -19.75 8.89
C GLU A 291 15.69 -19.90 7.60
N GLY A 292 16.20 -20.67 6.64
CA GLY A 292 15.59 -20.81 5.32
C GLY A 292 16.27 -21.87 4.45
N GLU A 293 15.72 -22.15 3.27
CA GLU A 293 16.27 -23.14 2.35
C GLU A 293 16.90 -22.46 1.14
N GLY A 294 18.23 -22.37 1.15
CA GLY A 294 18.99 -21.81 0.04
C GLY A 294 19.27 -20.31 0.16
N ARG A 295 20.24 -19.85 -0.63
CA ARG A 295 20.89 -18.55 -0.43
C ARG A 295 20.00 -17.38 -0.81
N GLU A 296 19.20 -17.52 -1.86
CA GLU A 296 18.19 -16.55 -2.27
C GLU A 296 17.15 -16.36 -1.17
N GLU A 297 16.63 -17.45 -0.61
CA GLU A 297 15.62 -17.39 0.43
C GLU A 297 16.17 -16.73 1.70
N LEU A 298 17.37 -17.13 2.12
CA LEU A 298 18.07 -16.53 3.26
C LEU A 298 18.30 -15.03 3.04
N LEU A 299 18.70 -14.60 1.84
CA LEU A 299 18.92 -13.19 1.53
C LEU A 299 17.61 -12.40 1.61
N ARG A 300 16.53 -12.92 1.03
CA ARG A 300 15.20 -12.29 1.11
C ARG A 300 14.76 -12.13 2.57
N ASP A 301 14.82 -13.20 3.35
CA ASP A 301 14.33 -13.16 4.74
C ASP A 301 15.21 -12.32 5.66
N TRP A 302 16.51 -12.25 5.38
CA TRP A 302 17.41 -11.30 6.01
C TRP A 302 16.98 -9.85 5.76
N LEU A 303 16.70 -9.50 4.50
CA LEU A 303 16.21 -8.17 4.13
C LEU A 303 14.82 -7.90 4.73
N GLN A 304 13.91 -8.86 4.69
CA GLN A 304 12.58 -8.76 5.30
C GLN A 304 12.67 -8.52 6.81
N THR A 305 13.59 -9.19 7.50
CA THR A 305 13.81 -9.00 8.94
C THR A 305 14.23 -7.57 9.25
N LEU A 306 15.04 -6.94 8.39
CA LEU A 306 15.42 -5.53 8.52
C LEU A 306 14.26 -4.58 8.24
N VAL A 307 13.43 -4.87 7.24
CA VAL A 307 12.19 -4.12 6.97
C VAL A 307 11.23 -4.18 8.17
N VAL A 308 11.03 -5.37 8.75
CA VAL A 308 10.18 -5.56 9.93
C VAL A 308 10.76 -4.83 11.15
N ALA A 309 12.07 -4.90 11.36
CA ALA A 309 12.73 -4.20 12.46
C ALA A 309 12.49 -2.68 12.39
N LEU A 310 12.47 -2.10 11.19
CA LEU A 310 12.15 -0.69 10.99
C LEU A 310 10.65 -0.42 11.12
N GLY A 311 9.81 -1.16 10.39
CA GLY A 311 8.37 -0.87 10.27
C GLY A 311 7.55 -1.21 11.51
N VAL A 312 7.95 -2.21 12.29
CA VAL A 312 7.23 -2.65 13.49
C VAL A 312 7.85 -2.10 14.76
N ASP A 313 9.17 -2.21 14.89
CA ASP A 313 9.87 -1.83 16.13
C ASP A 313 10.46 -0.43 16.08
N GLY A 314 10.39 0.23 14.92
CA GLY A 314 11.01 1.54 14.72
C GLY A 314 12.53 1.50 14.81
N PHE A 315 13.20 0.37 14.59
CA PHE A 315 14.65 0.26 14.69
C PHE A 315 15.32 0.50 13.33
N LEU A 316 16.07 1.59 13.21
CA LEU A 316 16.82 1.92 12.00
C LEU A 316 18.28 1.51 12.15
N ALA A 317 18.69 0.47 11.42
CA ALA A 317 20.07 -0.03 11.44
C ALA A 317 20.98 0.80 10.52
N CYS A 318 22.19 1.09 10.98
CA CYS A 318 23.24 1.75 10.19
C CYS A 318 24.51 0.90 10.04
N GLU A 319 24.63 -0.20 10.78
CA GLU A 319 25.70 -1.18 10.63
C GLU A 319 25.12 -2.59 10.72
N LEU A 320 25.61 -3.49 9.88
CA LEU A 320 25.28 -4.91 9.89
C LEU A 320 26.57 -5.72 10.01
N ASP A 321 26.50 -6.80 10.77
CA ASP A 321 27.65 -7.67 11.10
C ASP A 321 27.17 -9.11 11.05
N VAL A 322 27.37 -9.78 9.92
CA VAL A 322 26.97 -11.17 9.70
C VAL A 322 28.05 -12.08 10.27
N GLN A 323 27.70 -12.82 11.32
CA GLN A 323 28.64 -13.61 12.13
C GLN A 323 28.48 -15.12 11.89
N GLU A 324 27.26 -15.55 11.58
CA GLU A 324 26.93 -16.94 11.27
C GLU A 324 26.29 -16.99 9.89
N LEU A 325 26.83 -17.82 9.00
CA LEU A 325 26.27 -18.03 7.68
C LEU A 325 26.48 -19.49 7.27
N SER A 326 25.38 -20.15 6.98
CA SER A 326 25.34 -21.52 6.44
C SER A 326 24.32 -21.58 5.31
N ASP A 327 24.21 -22.72 4.64
CA ASP A 327 23.20 -22.91 3.60
C ASP A 327 21.74 -22.91 4.14
N HIS A 328 21.56 -22.93 5.47
CA HIS A 328 20.25 -22.99 6.13
C HIS A 328 19.95 -21.86 7.11
N ALA A 329 20.93 -21.03 7.43
CA ALA A 329 20.75 -19.96 8.40
C ALA A 329 21.74 -18.82 8.18
N VAL A 330 21.26 -17.60 8.43
CA VAL A 330 22.09 -16.40 8.57
C VAL A 330 21.81 -15.76 9.92
N GLY A 331 22.89 -15.45 10.64
CA GLY A 331 22.87 -14.84 11.95
C GLY A 331 23.87 -13.69 12.04
N GLY A 332 23.47 -12.61 12.71
CA GLY A 332 24.31 -11.44 12.83
C GLY A 332 23.80 -10.43 13.84
N VAL A 333 24.46 -9.27 13.87
CA VAL A 333 24.12 -8.17 14.76
C VAL A 333 23.93 -6.91 13.92
N ALA A 334 22.76 -6.29 14.04
CA ALA A 334 22.52 -4.94 13.55
C ALA A 334 22.82 -3.91 14.64
N ARG A 335 23.46 -2.80 14.28
CA ARG A 335 23.64 -1.64 15.18
C ARG A 335 22.96 -0.42 14.59
N GLY A 336 22.28 0.34 15.44
CA GLY A 336 21.48 1.49 15.03
C GLY A 336 20.79 2.15 16.21
N GLU A 337 19.73 2.90 15.94
CA GLU A 337 18.94 3.57 16.95
C GLU A 337 17.45 3.58 16.59
N PRO A 338 16.55 3.86 17.56
CA PRO A 338 15.15 4.08 17.26
C PRO A 338 14.95 5.21 16.26
N PHE A 339 14.00 5.04 15.36
CA PHE A 339 13.63 6.01 14.36
C PHE A 339 13.06 7.27 15.02
N ASP A 340 13.67 8.41 14.73
CA ASP A 340 13.26 9.72 15.22
C ASP A 340 12.84 10.59 14.03
N PRO A 341 11.54 10.92 13.88
CA PRO A 341 11.04 11.74 12.77
C PRO A 341 11.65 13.15 12.69
N SER A 342 12.26 13.65 13.77
CA SER A 342 12.92 14.96 13.80
C SER A 342 14.34 14.93 13.23
N ARG A 343 14.97 13.75 13.20
CA ARG A 343 16.35 13.53 12.74
C ARG A 343 16.44 12.71 11.46
N HIS A 344 15.50 11.78 11.26
CA HIS A 344 15.51 10.80 10.17
C HIS A 344 14.37 11.09 9.19
N GLU A 345 14.73 11.27 7.92
CA GLU A 345 13.77 11.46 6.83
C GLU A 345 13.65 10.15 6.03
N LEU A 346 12.43 9.64 5.90
CA LEU A 346 12.14 8.48 5.06
C LEU A 346 11.92 8.94 3.62
N ARG A 347 12.78 8.46 2.71
CA ARG A 347 12.77 8.81 1.28
C ARG A 347 11.89 7.88 0.47
N THR A 348 11.87 6.61 0.85
CA THR A 348 11.19 5.52 0.15
C THR A 348 10.61 4.57 1.18
N GLU A 349 9.38 4.10 0.96
CA GLU A 349 8.81 2.99 1.72
C GLU A 349 9.18 1.69 0.98
N ILE A 350 9.81 0.73 1.66
CA ILE A 350 10.08 -0.60 1.10
C ILE A 350 9.29 -1.60 1.93
N LYS A 351 8.37 -2.33 1.29
CA LYS A 351 7.51 -3.33 1.93
C LYS A 351 8.21 -4.68 2.11
N GLY A 352 9.13 -5.01 1.20
CA GLY A 352 9.89 -6.25 1.26
C GLY A 352 10.70 -6.56 0.00
N ALA A 353 11.57 -7.56 0.09
CA ALA A 353 12.28 -8.13 -1.04
C ALA A 353 11.40 -9.17 -1.76
N THR A 354 11.31 -9.09 -3.08
CA THR A 354 10.52 -10.02 -3.90
C THR A 354 11.40 -11.16 -4.41
N TYR A 355 10.76 -12.29 -4.78
CA TYR A 355 11.44 -13.37 -5.51
C TYR A 355 11.71 -13.02 -6.99
N HIS A 356 11.18 -11.91 -7.48
CA HIS A 356 11.29 -11.56 -8.89
C HIS A 356 12.73 -11.23 -9.24
N GLN A 357 13.36 -12.04 -10.09
CA GLN A 357 14.77 -11.92 -10.46
C GLN A 357 15.74 -11.89 -9.27
N LEU A 358 15.31 -12.42 -8.12
CA LEU A 358 16.17 -12.68 -6.99
C LEU A 358 17.19 -13.73 -7.39
N ALA A 359 18.46 -13.38 -7.32
CA ALA A 359 19.53 -14.28 -7.68
C ALA A 359 20.73 -14.00 -6.78
N VAL A 360 21.35 -15.06 -6.27
CA VAL A 360 22.62 -15.00 -5.53
C VAL A 360 23.60 -15.93 -6.21
N ARG A 361 24.71 -15.40 -6.71
CA ARG A 361 25.67 -16.17 -7.52
C ARG A 361 27.10 -15.86 -7.10
N GLU A 362 27.92 -16.91 -7.10
CA GLU A 362 29.36 -16.77 -7.00
C GLU A 362 29.91 -16.29 -8.35
N THR A 363 30.81 -15.30 -8.30
CA THR A 363 31.50 -14.73 -9.46
C THR A 363 33.00 -14.97 -9.33
N ALA A 364 33.75 -14.72 -10.41
CA ALA A 364 35.21 -14.93 -10.41
C ALA A 364 35.96 -14.10 -9.35
N THR A 365 35.36 -13.03 -8.84
CA THR A 365 35.96 -12.08 -7.90
C THR A 365 35.22 -12.00 -6.56
N GLY A 366 34.24 -12.87 -6.31
CA GLY A 366 33.45 -12.88 -5.08
C GLY A 366 32.01 -13.34 -5.30
N TRP A 367 31.06 -12.51 -4.90
CA TRP A 367 29.64 -12.79 -4.89
C TRP A 367 28.86 -11.64 -5.50
N TRP A 368 27.76 -11.98 -6.16
CA TRP A 368 26.83 -11.04 -6.76
C TRP A 368 25.41 -11.42 -6.38
N ALA A 369 24.60 -10.42 -6.06
CA ALA A 369 23.17 -10.57 -5.86
C ALA A 369 22.38 -9.55 -6.69
N ARG A 370 21.21 -9.96 -7.16
CA ARG A 370 20.17 -9.05 -7.63
C ARG A 370 18.94 -9.23 -6.77
N VAL A 371 18.37 -8.12 -6.31
CA VAL A 371 17.16 -8.08 -5.49
C VAL A 371 16.23 -7.02 -6.05
N ILE A 372 14.95 -7.35 -6.17
CA ILE A 372 13.90 -6.39 -6.54
C ILE A 372 12.98 -6.18 -5.33
N PHE A 373 12.72 -4.93 -4.98
CA PHE A 373 11.93 -4.53 -3.82
C PHE A 373 10.54 -4.07 -4.23
N ASP A 374 9.55 -4.49 -3.46
CA ASP A 374 8.20 -3.92 -3.49
C ASP A 374 8.20 -2.62 -2.67
N VAL A 375 7.85 -1.50 -3.32
CA VAL A 375 7.90 -0.13 -2.80
C VAL A 375 6.50 0.32 -2.42
#